data_AF-A0A1F3JP86-F1
#
_entry.id   AF-A0A1F3JP86-F1
#
_cell.length_a   1.000
_cell.length_b   1.000
_cell.length_c   1.000
_cell.angle_alpha   90.00
_cell.angle_beta   90.00
_cell.angle_gamma   90.00
#
_symmetry.space_group_name_H-M   'P 1'
#
loop_
_entity.id
_entity.type
_entity.pdbx_description
1 polymer ?
#
loop_
_entity_poly.entity_id
_entity_poly.type
_entity_poly.pdbx_seq_one_letter_code
_entity_poly.pdbx_strand_id
1 'polypeptide(L)'
;MKLKQAIKIIEEQKQKVLSPDYPKNDEWIVETASYIKDFFGFESIEYSRIAQFKWHVKVLDTTPKEKIKQFLEQNTSNIVIFLDNCKRTLKNKGLYKVPKNNFLSDKSNLELLSIILGICVFIFGIGYWTKKFEVFSVVTRTEKSAYYSTYDSLENETSKNNDIEKCDSLYN
;
A
#
# COMPACT_ATOMS: atom_id res chain seq x y z
N MET A 1 17.22 7.74 7.92
CA MET A 1 18.71 7.73 7.98
C MET A 1 19.30 7.99 6.60
N LYS A 2 20.46 8.67 6.50
CA LYS A 2 21.15 8.91 5.20
C LYS A 2 22.22 7.83 4.94
N LEU A 3 22.41 7.45 3.68
CA LEU A 3 23.38 6.41 3.28
C LEU A 3 24.80 6.70 3.78
N LYS A 4 25.25 7.95 3.68
CA LYS A 4 26.58 8.37 4.17
C LYS A 4 26.77 8.10 5.67
N GLN A 5 25.71 8.30 6.46
CA GLN A 5 25.74 8.06 7.91
C GLN A 5 25.79 6.56 8.21
N ALA A 6 25.08 5.73 7.46
CA ALA A 6 25.13 4.28 7.59
C ALA A 6 26.53 3.74 7.31
N ILE A 7 27.16 4.21 6.23
CA ILE A 7 28.53 3.84 5.89
C ILE A 7 29.51 4.27 7.00
N LYS A 8 29.32 5.46 7.59
CA LYS A 8 30.12 5.96 8.70
C LYS A 8 30.01 5.05 9.93
N ILE A 9 28.78 4.65 10.29
CA ILE A 9 28.52 3.76 11.43
C ILE A 9 29.16 2.38 11.21
N ILE A 10 29.05 1.80 10.01
CA ILE A 10 29.71 0.53 9.70
C ILE A 10 31.24 0.65 9.84
N GLU A 11 31.82 1.77 9.40
CA GLU A 11 33.25 2.02 9.56
C GLU A 11 33.64 2.17 11.04
N GLU A 12 32.85 2.89 11.84
CA GLU A 12 33.07 3.03 13.28
C GLU A 12 33.02 1.67 13.99
N GLN A 13 32.06 0.80 13.65
CA GLN A 13 32.00 -0.55 14.20
C GLN A 13 33.22 -1.39 13.77
N LYS A 14 33.71 -1.23 12.54
CA LYS A 14 34.94 -1.88 12.09
C LYS A 14 36.16 -1.40 12.88
N GLN A 15 36.28 -0.09 13.13
CA GLN A 15 37.37 0.46 13.92
C GLN A 15 37.33 -0.01 15.37
N LYS A 16 36.14 -0.15 15.98
CA LYS A 16 35.96 -0.76 17.31
C LYS A 16 36.52 -2.19 17.35
N VAL A 17 36.28 -3.01 16.32
CA VAL A 17 36.82 -4.39 16.26
C VAL A 17 38.35 -4.43 16.16
N LEU A 18 38.94 -3.47 15.42
CA LEU A 18 40.38 -3.37 15.22
C LEU A 18 41.10 -2.72 16.41
N SER A 19 40.38 -1.97 17.24
CA SER A 19 40.94 -1.34 18.43
C SER A 19 41.26 -2.40 19.49
N PRO A 20 42.50 -2.44 20.00
CA PRO A 20 42.87 -3.35 21.08
C PRO A 20 42.21 -2.99 22.41
N ASP A 21 41.83 -1.72 22.60
CA ASP A 21 41.28 -1.19 23.85
C ASP A 21 39.76 -1.36 23.95
N TYR A 22 39.09 -1.74 22.85
CA TYR A 22 37.65 -1.90 22.83
C TYR A 22 37.25 -3.32 23.25
N PRO A 23 36.37 -3.49 24.27
CA PRO A 23 35.96 -4.80 24.71
C PRO A 23 35.14 -5.52 23.63
N LYS A 24 35.62 -6.70 23.20
CA LYS A 24 34.91 -7.58 22.27
C LYS A 24 33.87 -8.41 23.01
N ASN A 25 32.78 -7.74 23.41
CA ASN A 25 31.70 -8.32 24.20
C ASN A 25 30.40 -8.47 23.39
N ASP A 26 29.39 -9.07 24.01
CA ASP A 26 28.09 -9.29 23.39
C ASP A 26 27.31 -7.97 23.16
N GLU A 27 27.61 -6.91 23.93
CA GLU A 27 27.00 -5.59 23.73
C GLU A 27 27.33 -5.02 22.36
N TRP A 28 28.59 -5.16 21.91
CA TRP A 28 28.98 -4.76 20.57
C TRP A 28 28.20 -5.51 19.49
N ILE A 29 27.91 -6.79 19.71
CA ILE A 29 27.14 -7.61 18.78
C ILE A 29 25.70 -7.10 18.71
N VAL A 30 25.08 -6.83 19.85
CA VAL A 30 23.71 -6.29 19.93
C VAL A 30 23.62 -4.91 19.28
N GLU A 31 24.57 -4.02 19.57
CA GLU A 31 24.66 -2.68 18.98
C GLU A 31 24.78 -2.79 17.44
N THR A 32 25.73 -3.59 16.97
CA THR A 32 25.98 -3.78 15.54
C THR A 32 24.80 -4.44 14.85
N ALA A 33 24.17 -5.44 15.47
CA ALA A 33 22.99 -6.11 14.94
C ALA A 33 21.81 -5.14 14.81
N SER A 34 21.62 -4.23 15.76
CA SER A 34 20.60 -3.19 15.67
C SER A 34 20.82 -2.29 14.45
N TYR A 35 22.06 -1.82 14.24
CA TYR A 35 22.37 -1.01 13.04
C TYR A 35 22.16 -1.80 11.75
N ILE A 36 22.63 -3.04 11.67
CA ILE A 36 22.45 -3.90 10.49
C ILE A 36 20.95 -4.14 10.22
N LYS A 37 20.13 -4.36 11.25
CA LYS A 37 18.67 -4.47 11.13
C LYS A 37 18.08 -3.22 10.51
N ASP A 38 18.47 -2.04 10.97
CA ASP A 38 17.96 -0.77 10.44
C ASP A 38 18.42 -0.52 9.00
N PHE A 39 19.60 -1.03 8.63
CA PHE A 39 20.21 -0.80 7.32
C PHE A 39 19.72 -1.75 6.24
N PHE A 40 19.48 -3.02 6.60
CA PHE A 40 19.18 -4.10 5.65
C PHE A 40 17.81 -4.74 5.87
N GLY A 41 17.17 -4.49 7.01
CA GLY A 41 15.90 -5.11 7.40
C GLY A 41 16.11 -6.37 8.24
N PHE A 42 15.06 -6.74 8.98
CA PHE A 42 15.07 -7.90 9.89
C PHE A 42 15.23 -9.24 9.15
N GLU A 43 14.70 -9.35 7.93
CA GLU A 43 14.77 -10.57 7.12
C GLU A 43 16.08 -10.70 6.33
N SER A 44 17.01 -9.76 6.50
CA SER A 44 18.27 -9.78 5.76
C SER A 44 19.22 -10.86 6.25
N ILE A 45 20.00 -11.42 5.30
CA ILE A 45 21.06 -12.38 5.59
C ILE A 45 22.13 -11.71 6.46
N GLU A 46 22.39 -10.42 6.21
CA GLU A 46 23.32 -9.60 6.99
C GLU A 46 22.90 -9.56 8.46
N TYR A 47 21.64 -9.26 8.76
CA TYR A 47 21.12 -9.25 10.12
C TYR A 47 21.18 -10.62 10.78
N SER A 48 20.71 -11.67 10.08
CA SER A 48 20.72 -13.04 10.60
C SER A 48 22.14 -13.48 10.98
N ARG A 49 23.13 -13.15 10.15
CA ARG A 49 24.53 -13.51 10.38
C ARG A 49 25.12 -12.80 11.61
N ILE A 50 24.91 -11.49 11.78
CA ILE A 50 25.45 -10.76 12.94
C ILE A 50 24.72 -11.14 14.23
N ALA A 51 23.41 -11.38 14.18
CA ALA A 51 22.63 -11.77 15.36
C ALA A 51 23.05 -13.14 15.94
N GLN A 52 23.61 -14.02 15.10
CA GLN A 52 24.11 -15.34 15.50
C GLN A 52 25.62 -15.35 15.80
N PHE A 53 26.31 -14.23 15.57
CA PHE A 53 27.75 -14.13 15.79
C PHE A 53 28.07 -14.25 17.29
N LYS A 54 29.22 -14.87 17.60
CA LYS A 54 29.75 -14.98 18.95
C LYS A 54 31.25 -14.75 18.91
N TRP A 55 31.73 -13.89 19.81
CA TRP A 55 33.17 -13.70 20.00
C TRP A 55 33.84 -14.97 20.54
N HIS A 56 33.15 -15.66 21.44
CA HIS A 56 33.63 -16.85 22.12
C HIS A 56 33.56 -18.09 21.23
N VAL A 57 34.65 -18.86 21.22
CA VAL A 57 34.75 -20.14 20.52
C VAL A 57 34.52 -21.25 21.54
N LYS A 58 33.57 -22.15 21.28
CA LYS A 58 33.43 -23.37 22.09
C LYS A 58 34.57 -24.31 21.73
N VAL A 59 35.42 -24.60 22.71
CA VAL A 59 36.58 -25.49 22.54
C VAL A 59 36.52 -26.59 23.60
N LEU A 60 37.05 -27.76 23.25
CA LEU A 60 37.24 -28.85 24.21
C LEU A 60 38.45 -28.53 25.09
N ASP A 61 38.48 -29.02 26.33
CA ASP A 61 39.59 -28.79 27.27
C ASP A 61 40.95 -29.28 26.74
N THR A 62 40.93 -30.22 25.79
CA THR A 62 42.12 -30.76 25.12
C THR A 62 42.65 -29.88 23.98
N THR A 63 42.01 -28.75 23.70
CA THR A 63 42.38 -27.88 22.58
C THR A 63 43.65 -27.08 22.89
N PRO A 64 44.69 -27.15 22.04
CA PRO A 64 45.90 -26.34 22.22
C PRO A 64 45.59 -24.84 22.23
N LYS A 65 46.25 -24.09 23.11
CA LYS A 65 46.06 -22.63 23.25
C LYS A 65 46.32 -21.88 21.95
N GLU A 66 47.27 -22.35 21.14
CA GLU A 66 47.60 -21.79 19.83
C GLU A 66 46.41 -21.88 18.87
N LYS A 67 45.67 -22.99 18.89
CA LYS A 67 44.47 -23.15 18.07
C LYS A 67 43.34 -22.22 18.54
N ILE A 68 43.17 -22.06 19.85
CA ILE A 68 42.20 -21.12 20.42
C ILE A 68 42.51 -19.69 19.92
N LYS A 69 43.78 -19.29 19.99
CA LYS A 69 44.24 -17.97 19.50
C LYS A 69 43.95 -17.80 18.00
N GLN A 70 44.27 -18.80 17.18
CA GLN A 70 43.96 -18.79 15.74
C GLN A 70 42.45 -18.63 15.47
N PHE A 71 41.59 -19.32 16.21
CA PHE A 71 40.14 -19.18 16.03
C PHE A 71 39.65 -17.77 16.38
N LEU A 72 40.18 -17.15 17.44
CA LEU A 72 39.84 -15.78 17.83
C LEU A 72 40.31 -14.74 16.80
N GLU A 73 41.51 -14.92 16.25
CA GLU A 73 42.04 -14.10 15.16
C GLU A 73 41.20 -14.26 13.89
N GLN A 74 40.81 -15.51 13.56
CA GLN A 74 39.95 -15.80 12.43
C GLN A 74 38.56 -15.18 12.58
N ASN A 75 37.97 -15.24 13.78
CA ASN A 75 36.70 -14.56 14.07
C ASN A 75 36.81 -13.05 13.87
N THR A 76 37.90 -12.44 14.35
CA THR A 76 38.17 -11.00 14.15
C THR A 76 38.31 -10.66 12.66
N SER A 77 39.03 -11.46 11.89
CA SER A 77 39.17 -11.25 10.44
C SER A 77 37.82 -11.41 9.72
N ASN A 78 37.07 -12.46 10.04
CA ASN A 78 35.77 -12.75 9.44
C ASN A 78 34.75 -11.64 9.66
N ILE A 79 34.71 -11.05 10.85
CA ILE A 79 33.78 -9.96 11.16
C ILE A 79 34.19 -8.66 10.45
N VAL A 80 35.49 -8.37 10.31
CA VAL A 80 35.98 -7.23 9.53
C VAL A 80 35.57 -7.36 8.07
N ILE A 81 35.78 -8.54 7.47
CA ILE A 81 35.35 -8.84 6.10
C ILE A 81 33.83 -8.72 5.96
N PHE A 82 33.07 -9.16 6.96
CA PHE A 82 31.61 -9.00 6.97
C PHE A 82 31.19 -7.53 6.95
N LEU A 83 31.79 -6.68 7.78
CA LEU A 83 31.48 -5.25 7.83
C LEU A 83 31.87 -4.54 6.52
N ASP A 84 33.00 -4.90 5.91
CA ASP A 84 33.38 -4.39 4.59
C ASP A 84 32.39 -4.80 3.49
N ASN A 85 31.88 -6.04 3.55
CA ASN A 85 30.83 -6.49 2.66
C ASN A 85 29.53 -5.71 2.88
N CYS A 86 29.12 -5.46 4.13
CA CYS A 86 27.95 -4.64 4.44
C CYS A 86 28.11 -3.23 3.85
N LYS A 87 29.28 -2.61 4.04
CA LYS A 87 29.60 -1.30 3.46
C LYS A 87 29.49 -1.31 1.93
N ARG A 88 29.98 -2.36 1.27
CA ARG A 88 29.86 -2.53 -0.19
C ARG A 88 28.40 -2.71 -0.62
N THR A 89 27.64 -3.53 0.08
CA THR A 89 26.21 -3.74 -0.20
C THR A 89 25.43 -2.45 -0.05
N LEU A 90 25.69 -1.66 1.00
CA LEU A 90 25.07 -0.34 1.18
C LEU A 90 25.39 0.61 0.02
N LYS A 91 26.63 0.65 -0.46
CA LYS A 91 27.00 1.48 -1.62
C LYS A 91 26.27 1.08 -2.90
N ASN A 92 26.01 -0.22 -3.09
CA ASN A 92 25.44 -0.74 -4.33
C ASN A 92 23.90 -0.77 -4.31
N LYS A 93 23.29 -1.23 -3.21
CA LYS A 93 21.84 -1.42 -3.08
C LYS A 93 21.14 -0.27 -2.36
N GLY A 94 21.89 0.56 -1.62
CA GLY A 94 21.33 1.60 -0.76
C GLY A 94 20.82 1.06 0.57
N LEU A 95 20.07 1.90 1.28
CA LEU A 95 19.42 1.56 2.55
C LEU A 95 18.11 0.83 2.31
N TYR A 96 17.85 -0.18 3.14
CA TYR A 96 16.55 -0.81 3.22
C TYR A 96 15.47 0.22 3.53
N LYS A 97 14.34 0.08 2.84
CA LYS A 97 13.12 0.84 3.09
C LYS A 97 12.05 -0.17 3.42
N VAL A 98 11.51 -0.07 4.64
CA VAL A 98 10.33 -0.86 5.03
C VAL A 98 9.24 -0.58 3.98
N PRO A 99 8.63 -1.61 3.39
CA PRO A 99 7.52 -1.41 2.47
C PRO A 99 6.45 -0.60 3.22
N LYS A 100 6.07 0.53 2.64
CA LYS A 100 5.06 1.40 3.25
C LYS A 100 3.72 0.70 3.07
N ASN A 101 3.08 0.29 4.17
CA ASN A 101 1.73 -0.26 4.13
C ASN A 101 0.81 0.84 3.55
N ASN A 102 0.34 0.63 2.33
CA ASN A 102 -0.74 1.40 1.75
C ASN A 102 -2.06 0.73 2.18
N PHE A 103 -3.17 1.48 2.21
CA PHE A 103 -4.48 0.94 2.59
C PHE A 103 -4.89 -0.31 1.80
N LEU A 104 -4.37 -0.48 0.57
CA LEU A 104 -4.64 -1.64 -0.29
C LEU A 104 -3.65 -2.80 -0.08
N SER A 105 -2.50 -2.60 0.53
CA SER A 105 -1.49 -3.66 0.72
C SER A 105 -1.74 -4.50 1.97
N ASP A 106 -2.52 -3.99 2.94
CA ASP A 106 -2.92 -4.72 4.15
C ASP A 106 -4.24 -5.49 3.99
N LYS A 107 -4.92 -5.35 2.85
CA LYS A 107 -6.22 -5.98 2.60
C LYS A 107 -6.04 -7.35 1.94
N SER A 108 -6.78 -8.33 2.45
CA SER A 108 -6.82 -9.66 1.84
C SER A 108 -7.39 -9.59 0.42
N ASN A 109 -7.03 -10.56 -0.43
CA ASN A 109 -7.55 -10.66 -1.81
C ASN A 109 -9.09 -10.64 -1.87
N LEU A 110 -9.77 -11.15 -0.83
CA LEU A 110 -11.23 -11.14 -0.72
C LEU A 110 -11.80 -9.74 -0.47
N GLU A 111 -11.13 -8.92 0.34
CA GLU A 111 -11.53 -7.53 0.58
C GLU A 111 -11.32 -6.66 -0.67
N LEU A 112 -10.22 -6.89 -1.39
CA LEU A 112 -9.96 -6.24 -2.68
C LEU A 112 -11.04 -6.58 -3.71
N LEU A 113 -11.45 -7.86 -3.76
CA LEU A 113 -12.54 -8.30 -4.63
C LEU A 113 -13.88 -7.67 -4.24
N SER A 114 -14.17 -7.52 -2.95
CA SER A 114 -15.42 -6.90 -2.48
C SER A 114 -15.50 -5.41 -2.82
N ILE A 115 -14.38 -4.68 -2.72
CA ILE A 115 -14.30 -3.26 -3.11
C ILE A 115 -14.55 -3.12 -4.62
N ILE A 116 -13.93 -3.98 -5.44
CA ILE A 116 -14.12 -3.96 -6.90
C ILE A 116 -15.58 -4.25 -7.26
N LEU A 117 -16.18 -5.29 -6.67
CA LEU A 117 -17.60 -5.61 -6.88
C LEU A 117 -18.52 -4.48 -6.43
N GLY A 118 -18.23 -3.85 -5.29
CA GLY A 118 -18.98 -2.70 -4.78
C GLY A 118 -18.98 -1.53 -5.75
N ILE A 119 -17.82 -1.19 -6.32
CA ILE A 119 -17.70 -0.14 -7.35
C ILE A 119 -18.52 -0.49 -8.60
N CYS A 120 -18.45 -1.74 -9.06
CA CYS A 120 -19.22 -2.20 -10.21
C CYS A 120 -20.74 -2.06 -9.98
N VAL A 121 -21.24 -2.51 -8.82
CA VAL A 121 -22.67 -2.39 -8.46
C VAL A 121 -23.08 -0.93 -8.32
N PHE A 122 -22.23 -0.08 -7.76
CA PHE A 122 -22.52 1.35 -7.60
C PHE A 122 -22.65 2.07 -8.95
N ILE A 123 -21.72 1.82 -9.89
CA ILE A 123 -21.78 2.37 -11.24
C ILE A 123 -23.02 1.87 -11.99
N PHE A 124 -23.33 0.57 -11.87
CA PHE A 124 -24.50 -0.02 -12.50
C PHE A 124 -25.81 0.54 -11.92
N GLY A 125 -25.85 0.78 -10.60
CA GLY A 125 -26.96 1.40 -9.90
C GLY A 125 -27.23 2.83 -10.37
N ILE A 126 -26.18 3.64 -10.51
CA ILE A 126 -26.29 5.01 -11.07
C ILE A 126 -26.85 4.96 -12.49
N GLY A 127 -26.32 4.08 -13.36
CA GLY A 127 -26.77 3.95 -14.74
C GLY A 127 -28.21 3.46 -14.86
N TYR A 128 -28.66 2.57 -13.96
CA TYR A 128 -30.05 2.13 -13.91
C TYR A 128 -31.00 3.25 -13.43
N TRP A 129 -30.58 4.01 -12.41
CA TRP A 129 -31.36 5.10 -11.85
C TRP A 129 -31.54 6.25 -12.85
N THR A 130 -30.49 6.63 -13.58
CA THR A 130 -30.58 7.65 -14.64
C THR A 130 -31.54 7.24 -15.76
N LYS A 131 -31.50 5.97 -16.21
CA LYS A 131 -32.46 5.45 -17.19
C LYS A 131 -33.91 5.47 -16.66
N LYS A 132 -34.13 5.12 -15.39
CA LYS A 132 -35.46 5.22 -14.76
C LYS A 132 -35.99 6.65 -14.74
N PHE A 133 -35.14 7.63 -14.44
CA PHE A 133 -35.50 9.05 -14.48
C PHE A 133 -35.86 9.50 -15.89
N GLU A 134 -35.10 9.07 -16.89
CA GLU A 134 -35.36 9.39 -18.29
C GLU A 134 -36.71 8.83 -18.75
N VAL A 135 -36.99 7.55 -18.47
CA VAL A 135 -38.28 6.91 -18.79
C VAL A 135 -39.43 7.59 -18.07
N PHE A 136 -39.28 7.94 -16.79
CA PHE A 136 -40.32 8.64 -16.04
C PHE A 136 -40.59 10.05 -16.61
N SER A 137 -39.54 10.75 -17.05
CA SER A 137 -39.67 12.07 -17.69
C SER A 137 -40.37 12.00 -19.05
N VAL A 138 -40.17 10.91 -19.80
CA VAL A 138 -40.85 10.68 -21.09
C VAL A 138 -42.32 10.35 -20.86
N VAL A 139 -42.64 9.45 -19.94
CA VAL A 139 -44.04 9.08 -19.61
C VAL A 139 -44.83 10.30 -19.12
N THR A 140 -44.27 11.09 -18.21
CA THR A 140 -44.94 12.30 -17.70
C THR A 140 -45.13 13.38 -18.77
N ARG A 141 -44.26 13.45 -19.80
CA ARG A 141 -44.46 14.32 -20.96
C ARG A 141 -45.58 13.80 -21.87
N THR A 142 -45.61 12.49 -22.13
CA THR A 142 -46.65 11.86 -22.95
C THR A 142 -48.03 11.98 -22.32
N GLU A 143 -48.15 11.77 -21.01
CA GLU A 143 -49.41 11.95 -20.27
C GLU A 143 -49.89 13.40 -20.30
N LYS A 144 -48.98 14.38 -20.14
CA LYS A 144 -49.33 15.79 -20.28
C LYS A 144 -49.82 16.11 -21.70
N SER A 145 -49.15 15.63 -22.75
CA SER A 145 -49.60 15.87 -24.13
C SER A 145 -50.94 15.20 -24.46
N ALA A 146 -51.21 14.01 -23.90
CA ALA A 146 -52.48 13.32 -24.09
C ALA A 146 -53.64 14.03 -23.35
N TYR A 147 -53.37 14.57 -22.15
CA TYR A 147 -54.33 15.36 -21.39
C TYR A 147 -54.71 16.66 -22.13
N TYR A 148 -53.73 17.42 -22.64
CA TYR A 148 -54.00 18.64 -23.42
C TYR A 148 -54.71 18.33 -24.74
N SER A 149 -54.34 17.25 -25.44
CA SER A 149 -55.02 16.84 -26.68
C SER A 149 -56.49 16.43 -26.46
N THR A 150 -56.82 15.89 -25.28
CA THR A 150 -58.20 15.48 -24.94
C THR A 150 -59.04 16.70 -24.52
N TYR A 151 -58.43 17.68 -23.86
CA TYR A 151 -59.09 18.94 -23.51
C TYR A 151 -59.38 19.80 -24.75
N ASP A 152 -58.43 19.94 -25.67
CA ASP A 152 -58.61 20.68 -26.93
C ASP A 152 -59.69 20.05 -27.84
N SER A 153 -59.83 18.72 -27.81
CA SER A 153 -60.90 18.03 -28.54
C SER A 153 -62.28 18.27 -27.92
N LEU A 154 -62.37 18.37 -26.59
CA LEU A 154 -63.64 18.62 -25.88
C LEU A 154 -64.10 20.08 -26.04
N GLU A 155 -63.16 21.03 -26.05
CA GLU A 155 -63.44 22.46 -26.23
C GLU A 155 -63.91 22.76 -27.67
N ASN A 156 -63.33 22.07 -28.66
CA ASN A 156 -63.76 22.18 -30.07
C ASN A 156 -65.13 21.53 -30.34
N GLU A 157 -65.53 20.47 -29.63
CA GLU A 157 -66.88 19.92 -29.75
C GLU A 157 -67.94 20.82 -29.08
N THR A 158 -67.58 21.47 -27.97
CA THR A 158 -68.52 22.37 -27.24
C THR A 158 -68.77 23.66 -28.01
N SER A 159 -67.76 24.20 -28.70
CA SER A 159 -67.91 25.41 -29.53
C SER A 159 -68.80 25.18 -30.77
N LYS A 160 -68.70 23.98 -31.37
CA LYS A 160 -69.48 23.64 -32.59
C LYS A 160 -70.99 23.50 -32.35
N ASN A 161 -71.41 23.16 -31.14
CA ASN A 161 -72.84 23.07 -30.80
C ASN A 161 -73.48 24.43 -30.48
N ASN A 162 -72.70 25.41 -30.00
CA ASN A 162 -73.22 26.75 -29.70
C ASN A 162 -73.45 27.61 -30.95
N ASP A 163 -72.78 27.29 -32.06
CA ASP A 163 -72.99 27.97 -33.36
C ASP A 163 -74.24 27.47 -34.10
N ILE A 164 -74.76 26.27 -33.76
CA ILE A 164 -75.95 25.70 -34.39
C ILE A 164 -77.23 26.29 -33.76
N GLU A 165 -77.28 26.51 -32.45
CA GLU A 165 -78.47 27.11 -31.79
C GLU A 165 -78.69 28.59 -32.14
N LYS A 166 -77.66 29.30 -32.62
CA LYS A 166 -77.77 30.73 -32.92
C LYS A 166 -78.37 31.04 -34.31
N CYS A 167 -78.43 30.06 -35.22
CA CYS A 167 -78.97 30.27 -36.57
C CYS A 167 -80.50 30.18 -36.66
N ASP A 168 -81.18 29.58 -35.67
CA ASP A 168 -82.64 29.34 -35.74
C ASP A 168 -83.50 30.45 -35.11
N SER A 169 -82.91 31.51 -34.55
CA SER A 169 -83.66 32.59 -33.86
C SER A 169 -83.87 33.87 -34.69
N LEU A 170 -83.50 33.89 -35.98
CA LEU A 170 -83.63 35.07 -36.85
C LEU A 170 -84.79 35.02 -37.86
N TYR A 171 -85.70 34.05 -37.75
CA TYR A 171 -86.97 34.04 -38.47
C TYR A 171 -88.13 33.84 -37.51
N ASN A 172 -88.61 34.94 -36.92
CA ASN A 172 -90.02 35.21 -36.62
C ASN A 172 -90.21 36.67 -36.18
#